data_AF-A0A843JR06-F1
#
_entry.id   AF-A0A843JR06-F1
#
_cell.length_a   1.000
_cell.length_b   1.000
_cell.length_c   1.000
_cell.angle_alpha   90.00
_cell.angle_beta   90.00
_cell.angle_gamma   90.00
#
_symmetry.space_group_name_H-M   'P 1'
#
loop_
_entity.id
_entity.type
_entity.pdbx_description
1 polymer ?
#
loop_
_entity_poly.entity_id
_entity_poly.type
_entity_poly.pdbx_seq_one_letter_code
_entity_poly.pdbx_strand_id
1 'polypeptide(L)'
;MVCTKNLDAKKAINFCLNDKYGKKYCLNEIKSKWVVLFFFDKASLTLENSEILFYSKVQEQFKALNTELIGIGPVSEEEIRIFYKEHSFDIILLSDLDYKVSEEYGVVDFNAEKVRKILPITYLINKNKFICKSWNREKMYYRFSGYGGNAVDLWEQSRMWAHIDKVLDAIELLDKHIKFY
;
A
#
# COMPACT_ATOMS: atom_id res chain seq x y z
N MET A 1 10.25 -13.49 -15.36
CA MET A 1 10.86 -12.19 -15.69
C MET A 1 11.25 -11.54 -14.37
N VAL A 2 12.53 -11.55 -14.03
CA VAL A 2 13.02 -10.97 -12.77
C VAL A 2 12.81 -9.47 -12.86
N CYS A 3 12.26 -8.85 -11.80
CA CYS A 3 12.16 -7.40 -11.68
C CYS A 3 13.55 -6.80 -11.42
N THR A 4 14.44 -6.94 -12.38
CA THR A 4 15.80 -6.41 -12.37
C THR A 4 16.03 -5.82 -13.73
N LYS A 5 16.27 -4.50 -13.77
CA LYS A 5 16.83 -3.72 -14.88
C LYS A 5 16.58 -4.33 -16.28
N ASN A 6 15.32 -4.62 -16.61
CA ASN A 6 14.90 -4.75 -17.99
C ASN A 6 14.56 -3.34 -18.50
N LEU A 7 14.65 -3.14 -19.82
CA LEU A 7 14.45 -1.86 -20.50
C LEU A 7 13.11 -1.15 -20.16
N ASP A 8 12.14 -1.86 -19.57
CA ASP A 8 10.81 -1.34 -19.19
C ASP A 8 10.59 -1.20 -17.67
N ALA A 9 11.60 -1.43 -16.82
CA ALA A 9 11.43 -1.38 -15.36
C ALA A 9 11.35 0.07 -14.85
N LYS A 10 10.14 0.52 -14.45
CA LYS A 10 9.92 1.85 -13.87
C LYS A 10 10.52 1.94 -12.46
N LYS A 11 11.44 2.88 -12.25
CA LYS A 11 11.95 3.21 -10.91
C LYS A 11 10.83 3.88 -10.10
N ALA A 12 10.68 3.47 -8.85
CA ALA A 12 9.76 4.10 -7.91
C ALA A 12 10.20 5.55 -7.64
N ILE A 13 9.23 6.45 -7.48
CA ILE A 13 9.52 7.84 -7.17
C ILE A 13 9.99 7.89 -5.72
N ASN A 14 11.17 8.47 -5.50
CA ASN A 14 11.68 8.59 -4.15
C ASN A 14 10.90 9.67 -3.39
N PHE A 15 10.50 9.35 -2.18
CA PHE A 15 9.87 10.29 -1.26
C PHE A 15 10.64 10.29 0.06
N CYS A 16 10.40 11.32 0.86
CA CYS A 16 10.73 11.33 2.28
C CYS A 16 9.58 11.99 3.04
N LEU A 17 8.85 11.20 3.83
CA LEU A 17 7.68 11.66 4.58
C LEU A 17 7.83 11.30 6.05
N ASN A 18 7.05 11.94 6.90
CA ASN A 18 7.11 11.73 8.35
C ASN A 18 6.09 10.69 8.80
N ASP A 19 6.46 9.94 9.84
CA ASP A 19 5.55 9.05 10.58
C ASP A 19 4.84 9.79 11.72
N LYS A 20 4.12 9.03 12.57
CA LYS A 20 3.42 9.51 13.78
C LYS A 20 4.27 10.25 14.83
N TYR A 21 5.60 10.15 14.76
CA TYR A 21 6.53 10.80 15.68
C TYR A 21 7.35 11.90 15.00
N GLY A 22 7.02 12.28 13.76
CA GLY A 22 7.82 13.19 12.97
C GLY A 22 9.12 12.56 12.47
N LYS A 23 9.30 11.24 12.61
CA LYS A 23 10.48 10.55 12.10
C LYS A 23 10.36 10.46 10.59
N LYS A 24 11.37 10.96 9.90
CA LYS A 24 11.45 10.96 8.44
C LYS A 24 11.80 9.56 7.92
N TYR A 25 11.01 9.06 6.97
CA TYR A 25 11.23 7.82 6.24
C TYR A 25 11.41 8.13 4.76
N CYS A 26 12.57 7.78 4.21
CA CYS A 26 12.87 7.93 2.80
C CYS A 26 12.88 6.58 2.09
N LEU A 27 12.20 6.46 0.94
CA LEU A 27 12.13 5.18 0.20
C LEU A 27 13.52 4.60 -0.12
N ASN A 28 14.47 5.46 -0.51
CA ASN A 28 15.85 5.07 -0.82
C ASN A 28 16.64 4.53 0.39
N GLU A 29 16.24 4.86 1.62
CA GLU A 29 16.96 4.44 2.84
C GLU A 29 16.46 3.10 3.37
N ILE A 30 15.33 2.60 2.85
CA ILE A 30 14.73 1.34 3.29
C ILE A 30 15.58 0.16 2.84
N LYS A 31 15.97 -0.68 3.80
CA LYS A 31 16.91 -1.80 3.58
C LYS A 31 16.24 -3.15 3.37
N SER A 32 14.93 -3.25 3.62
CA SER A 32 14.16 -4.46 3.40
C SER A 32 14.31 -4.95 1.96
N LYS A 33 14.13 -6.26 1.77
CA LYS A 33 14.22 -6.87 0.43
C LYS A 33 13.10 -6.35 -0.47
N TRP A 34 11.92 -6.22 0.11
CA TRP A 34 10.70 -5.76 -0.56
C TRP A 34 10.08 -4.61 0.21
N VAL A 35 9.39 -3.73 -0.52
CA VAL A 35 8.52 -2.71 0.03
C VAL A 35 7.16 -2.88 -0.64
N VAL A 36 6.12 -3.08 0.17
CA VAL A 36 4.73 -2.99 -0.26
C VAL A 36 4.26 -1.59 0.10
N LEU A 37 4.23 -0.73 -0.90
CA LEU A 37 3.79 0.66 -0.78
C LEU A 37 2.34 0.75 -1.19
N PHE A 38 1.43 1.06 -0.27
CA PHE A 38 0.02 1.21 -0.55
C PHE A 38 -0.45 2.64 -0.27
N PHE A 39 -1.23 3.18 -1.19
CA PHE A 39 -1.86 4.49 -1.03
C PHE A 39 -3.27 4.32 -0.47
N PHE A 40 -3.63 5.14 0.51
CA PHE A 40 -4.92 5.07 1.20
C PHE A 40 -5.56 6.46 1.33
N ASP A 41 -6.88 6.50 1.33
CA ASP A 41 -7.64 7.73 1.60
C ASP A 41 -7.78 7.97 3.10
N LYS A 42 -7.95 9.22 3.53
CA LYS A 42 -8.15 9.62 4.92
C LYS A 42 -9.25 8.82 5.63
N ALA A 43 -10.34 8.48 4.92
CA ALA A 43 -11.42 7.65 5.47
C ALA A 43 -10.94 6.28 6.01
N SER A 44 -9.80 5.78 5.53
CA SER A 44 -9.21 4.51 5.99
C SER A 44 -8.84 4.51 7.48
N LEU A 45 -8.59 5.69 8.08
CA LEU A 45 -8.31 5.77 9.52
C LEU A 45 -9.57 5.59 10.39
N THR A 46 -10.77 5.65 9.81
CA THR A 46 -12.03 5.51 10.55
C THR A 46 -12.81 4.25 10.19
N LEU A 47 -12.38 3.49 9.18
CA LEU A 47 -13.08 2.30 8.70
C LEU A 47 -12.49 1.03 9.31
N GLU A 48 -13.33 0.18 9.90
CA GLU A 48 -12.94 -1.12 10.45
C GLU A 48 -12.44 -2.10 9.38
N ASN A 49 -12.99 -1.98 8.16
CA ASN A 49 -12.59 -2.78 7.00
C ASN A 49 -11.48 -2.11 6.18
N SER A 50 -10.71 -1.19 6.77
CA SER A 50 -9.65 -0.48 6.04
C SER A 50 -8.47 -1.37 5.67
N GLU A 51 -7.81 -0.97 4.60
CA GLU A 51 -6.66 -1.67 4.04
C GLU A 51 -5.52 -1.78 5.06
N ILE A 52 -5.36 -0.76 5.91
CA ILE A 52 -4.36 -0.72 6.98
C ILE A 52 -4.63 -1.85 7.99
N LEU A 53 -5.88 -2.01 8.42
CA LEU A 53 -6.26 -3.06 9.37
C LEU A 53 -6.23 -4.45 8.75
N PHE A 54 -6.49 -4.59 7.45
CA PHE A 54 -6.30 -5.87 6.76
C PHE A 54 -4.84 -6.26 6.65
N TYR A 55 -3.96 -5.32 6.27
CA TYR A 55 -2.53 -5.58 6.27
C TYR A 55 -2.00 -5.88 7.68
N SER A 56 -2.53 -5.24 8.72
CA SER A 56 -2.02 -5.44 10.08
C SER A 56 -2.27 -6.87 10.59
N LYS A 57 -3.37 -7.50 10.17
CA LYS A 57 -3.69 -8.91 10.46
C LYS A 57 -2.66 -9.90 9.91
N VAL A 58 -1.91 -9.53 8.87
CA VAL A 58 -0.94 -10.40 8.18
C VAL A 58 0.47 -9.83 8.15
N GLN A 59 0.75 -8.77 8.90
CA GLN A 59 2.06 -8.07 8.88
C GLN A 59 3.24 -9.01 9.14
N GLU A 60 3.07 -10.03 10.01
CA GLU A 60 4.11 -11.01 10.32
C GLU A 60 4.48 -11.88 9.11
N GLN A 61 3.54 -12.16 8.20
CA GLN A 61 3.83 -12.88 6.96
C GLN A 61 4.73 -12.04 6.04
N PHE A 62 4.47 -10.73 5.95
CA PHE A 62 5.34 -9.80 5.21
C PHE A 62 6.71 -9.65 5.86
N LYS A 63 6.78 -9.55 7.19
CA LYS A 63 8.06 -9.52 7.94
C LYS A 63 8.88 -10.79 7.68
N ALA A 64 8.26 -11.97 7.68
CA ALA A 64 8.93 -13.25 7.38
C ALA A 64 9.55 -13.28 5.96
N LEU A 65 8.98 -12.54 5.01
CA LEU A 65 9.48 -12.37 3.66
C LEU A 65 10.47 -11.19 3.51
N ASN A 66 10.95 -10.59 4.62
CA ASN A 66 11.78 -9.39 4.63
C ASN A 66 11.14 -8.24 3.82
N THR A 67 9.85 -8.02 4.06
CA THR A 67 9.02 -7.02 3.39
C THR A 67 8.55 -5.96 4.36
N GLU A 68 8.76 -4.70 4.00
CA GLU A 68 8.23 -3.55 4.75
C GLU A 68 6.86 -3.14 4.19
N LEU A 69 5.87 -2.95 5.06
CA LEU A 69 4.56 -2.43 4.70
C LEU A 69 4.52 -0.93 4.98
N ILE A 70 4.22 -0.13 3.94
CA ILE A 70 4.21 1.33 4.03
C ILE A 70 2.93 1.87 3.43
N GLY A 71 2.13 2.53 4.26
CA GLY A 71 0.96 3.29 3.85
C GLY A 71 1.30 4.77 3.67
N ILE A 72 0.85 5.38 2.58
CA ILE A 72 0.87 6.84 2.37
C ILE A 72 -0.55 7.34 2.16
N GLY A 73 -0.94 8.40 2.86
CA GLY A 73 -2.25 9.02 2.71
C GLY A 73 -2.29 10.50 3.11
N PRO A 74 -3.37 11.21 2.78
CA PRO A 74 -3.52 12.65 2.97
C PRO A 74 -3.99 12.96 4.39
N VAL A 75 -3.17 12.54 5.34
CA VAL A 75 -3.41 12.62 6.77
C VAL A 75 -2.20 13.27 7.43
N SER A 76 -2.43 13.92 8.56
CA SER A 76 -1.38 14.51 9.39
C SER A 76 -0.69 13.45 10.26
N GLU A 77 0.51 13.76 10.74
CA GLU A 77 1.22 12.95 11.73
C GLU A 77 0.38 12.72 12.99
N GLU A 78 -0.44 13.70 13.39
CA GLU A 78 -1.33 13.60 14.55
C GLU A 78 -2.45 12.59 14.35
N GLU A 79 -3.10 12.61 13.19
CA GLU A 79 -4.16 11.66 12.86
C GLU A 79 -3.63 10.23 12.82
N ILE A 80 -2.43 10.04 12.25
CA ILE A 80 -1.73 8.76 12.31
C ILE A 80 -1.47 8.37 13.78
N ARG A 81 -0.95 9.29 14.60
CA ARG A 81 -0.66 9.03 16.01
C ARG A 81 -1.90 8.60 16.81
N ILE A 82 -3.05 9.22 16.56
CA ILE A 82 -4.33 8.82 17.17
C ILE A 82 -4.72 7.41 16.71
N PHE A 83 -4.64 7.13 15.41
CA PHE A 83 -5.00 5.83 14.87
C PHE A 83 -4.19 4.66 15.46
N TYR A 84 -2.88 4.86 15.71
CA TYR A 84 -2.03 3.87 16.40
C TYR A 84 -2.31 3.75 17.91
N LYS A 85 -2.94 4.74 18.54
CA LYS A 85 -3.37 4.59 19.95
C LYS A 85 -4.59 3.68 20.05
N GLU A 86 -5.45 3.73 19.04
CA GLU A 86 -6.68 2.95 18.95
C GLU A 86 -6.41 1.50 18.47
N HIS A 87 -5.32 1.28 17.73
CA HIS A 87 -4.99 0.01 17.10
C HIS A 87 -3.54 -0.41 17.36
N SER A 88 -3.31 -1.69 17.68
CA SER A 88 -1.97 -2.22 17.92
C SER A 88 -1.41 -2.92 16.68
N PHE A 89 -0.51 -2.25 15.94
CA PHE A 89 0.22 -2.80 14.80
C PHE A 89 1.53 -2.03 14.52
N ASP A 90 2.42 -2.60 13.68
CA ASP A 90 3.75 -2.04 13.38
C ASP A 90 3.93 -1.54 11.93
N ILE A 91 2.91 -1.65 11.08
CA ILE A 91 2.93 -1.10 9.70
C ILE A 91 3.36 0.36 9.74
N ILE A 92 4.20 0.82 8.82
CA ILE A 92 4.61 2.24 8.73
C ILE A 92 3.53 3.03 8.00
N LEU A 93 2.96 4.06 8.62
CA LEU A 93 2.09 5.02 7.96
C LEU A 93 2.78 6.38 7.89
N LEU A 94 2.69 7.03 6.73
CA LEU A 94 3.36 8.30 6.45
C LEU A 94 2.35 9.39 6.06
N SER A 95 2.60 10.59 6.58
CA SER A 95 1.77 11.79 6.38
C SER A 95 2.13 12.49 5.07
N ASP A 96 1.23 12.43 4.08
CA ASP A 96 1.30 13.16 2.81
C ASP A 96 0.17 14.21 2.74
N LEU A 97 0.10 15.06 3.77
CA LEU A 97 -1.02 15.98 4.01
C LEU A 97 -1.31 16.94 2.83
N ASP A 98 -0.29 17.31 2.06
CA ASP A 98 -0.40 18.20 0.89
C ASP A 98 -0.65 17.46 -0.44
N TYR A 99 -0.70 16.12 -0.40
CA TYR A 99 -0.82 15.19 -1.54
C TYR A 99 0.40 15.15 -2.46
N LYS A 100 1.54 15.76 -2.09
CA LYS A 100 2.67 15.91 -3.01
C LYS A 100 3.18 14.58 -3.53
N VAL A 101 3.41 13.61 -2.66
CA VAL A 101 3.92 12.29 -3.08
C VAL A 101 2.84 11.52 -3.84
N SER A 102 1.59 11.60 -3.39
CA SER A 102 0.45 10.98 -4.06
C SER A 102 0.25 11.51 -5.48
N GLU A 103 0.43 12.82 -5.71
CA GLU A 103 0.37 13.46 -7.02
C GLU A 103 1.53 13.02 -7.92
N GLU A 104 2.75 12.97 -7.39
CA GLU A 104 3.92 12.47 -8.12
C GLU A 104 3.73 11.01 -8.58
N TYR A 105 3.15 10.17 -7.72
CA TYR A 105 2.79 8.79 -8.07
C TYR A 105 1.58 8.67 -9.01
N GLY A 106 0.87 9.77 -9.29
CA GLY A 106 -0.31 9.80 -10.15
C GLY A 106 -1.50 9.04 -9.57
N VAL A 107 -1.64 9.05 -8.24
CA VAL A 107 -2.70 8.30 -7.52
C VAL A 107 -3.79 9.22 -6.96
N VAL A 108 -3.76 10.52 -7.28
CA VAL A 108 -4.81 11.46 -6.92
C VAL A 108 -5.85 11.52 -8.03
N ASP A 109 -7.11 11.39 -7.65
CA ASP A 109 -8.26 11.58 -8.52
C ASP A 109 -9.25 12.58 -7.89
N PHE A 110 -10.27 12.97 -8.63
CA PHE A 110 -11.34 13.84 -8.15
C PHE A 110 -12.66 13.10 -8.15
N ASN A 111 -13.39 13.17 -7.03
CA ASN A 111 -14.76 12.67 -6.99
C ASN A 111 -15.71 13.60 -7.77
N ALA A 112 -16.99 13.22 -7.89
CA ALA A 112 -18.00 14.02 -8.58
C ALA A 112 -18.15 15.45 -8.02
N GLU A 113 -17.81 15.66 -6.76
CA GLU A 113 -17.85 16.95 -6.06
C GLU A 113 -16.54 17.74 -6.19
N LYS A 114 -15.60 17.29 -7.03
CA LYS A 114 -14.27 17.89 -7.24
C LYS A 114 -13.39 17.92 -5.98
N VAL A 115 -13.63 17.03 -5.04
CA VAL A 115 -12.76 16.80 -3.88
C VAL A 115 -11.69 15.78 -4.26
N ARG A 116 -10.44 16.05 -3.87
CA ARG A 116 -9.32 15.12 -4.06
C ARG A 116 -9.58 13.81 -3.30
N LYS A 117 -9.34 12.70 -3.96
CA LYS A 117 -9.43 11.33 -3.46
C LYS A 117 -8.14 10.60 -3.78
N ILE A 118 -7.72 9.68 -2.92
CA ILE A 118 -6.63 8.76 -3.23
C ILE A 118 -7.17 7.49 -3.90
N LEU A 119 -6.61 7.16 -5.06
CA LEU A 119 -6.81 5.85 -5.69
C LEU A 119 -6.10 4.79 -4.86
N PRO A 120 -6.77 3.68 -4.49
CA PRO A 120 -6.22 2.63 -3.64
C PRO A 120 -5.24 1.75 -4.45
N ILE A 121 -4.07 2.30 -4.77
CA ILE A 121 -3.04 1.64 -5.56
C ILE A 121 -1.96 1.08 -4.62
N THR A 122 -1.59 -0.18 -4.84
CA THR A 122 -0.42 -0.80 -4.19
C THR A 122 0.68 -1.03 -5.20
N TYR A 123 1.91 -0.75 -4.82
CA TYR A 123 3.13 -1.05 -5.55
C TYR A 123 3.97 -2.06 -4.75
N LEU A 124 4.44 -3.10 -5.43
CA LEU A 124 5.51 -3.97 -4.92
C LEU A 124 6.83 -3.47 -5.48
N ILE A 125 7.73 -3.04 -4.60
CA ILE A 125 9.00 -2.41 -4.92
C ILE A 125 10.15 -3.28 -4.40
N ASN A 126 11.17 -3.52 -5.22
CA ASN A 126 12.34 -4.28 -4.79
C ASN A 126 13.38 -3.42 -4.04
N LYS A 127 14.41 -4.07 -3.49
CA LYS A 127 15.55 -3.41 -2.84
C LYS A 127 16.25 -2.33 -3.68
N ASN A 128 16.25 -2.46 -5.00
CA ASN A 128 16.82 -1.50 -5.95
C ASN A 128 15.86 -0.36 -6.33
N LYS A 129 14.70 -0.28 -5.67
CA LYS A 129 13.66 0.74 -5.84
C LYS A 129 13.00 0.71 -7.23
N PHE A 130 12.92 -0.46 -7.85
CA PHE A 130 12.10 -0.67 -9.05
C PHE A 130 10.73 -1.20 -8.66
N ILE A 131 9.70 -0.69 -9.34
CA ILE A 131 8.33 -1.21 -9.22
C ILE A 131 8.25 -2.52 -10.01
N CYS A 132 7.92 -3.59 -9.33
CA CYS A 132 7.84 -4.93 -9.89
C CYS A 132 6.42 -5.31 -10.29
N LYS A 133 5.44 -4.85 -9.51
CA LYS A 133 4.02 -4.97 -9.80
C LYS A 133 3.27 -3.77 -9.21
N SER A 134 2.13 -3.47 -9.81
CA SER A 134 1.15 -2.53 -9.28
C SER A 134 -0.25 -3.12 -9.35
N TRP A 135 -1.09 -2.74 -8.40
CA TRP A 135 -2.49 -3.13 -8.35
C TRP A 135 -3.33 -1.89 -8.07
N ASN A 136 -4.22 -1.55 -9.01
CA ASN A 136 -5.31 -0.62 -8.75
C ASN A 136 -6.48 -1.43 -8.20
N ARG A 137 -6.73 -1.30 -6.89
CA ARG A 137 -7.77 -2.07 -6.22
C ARG A 137 -9.14 -1.75 -6.82
N GLU A 138 -9.53 -0.49 -7.03
CA GLU A 138 -10.81 -0.13 -7.68
C GLU A 138 -11.08 -0.88 -8.98
N LYS A 139 -10.10 -0.94 -9.89
CA LYS A 139 -10.22 -1.64 -11.17
C LYS A 139 -10.29 -3.17 -11.02
N MET A 140 -9.64 -3.72 -10.01
CA MET A 140 -9.68 -5.15 -9.71
C MET A 140 -11.09 -5.59 -9.27
N TYR A 141 -11.90 -4.67 -8.76
CA TYR A 141 -13.18 -4.97 -8.10
C TYR A 141 -14.41 -4.92 -9.00
N TYR A 142 -14.35 -4.23 -10.14
CA TYR A 142 -15.45 -4.21 -11.12
C TYR A 142 -15.78 -5.58 -11.73
N ARG A 143 -14.90 -6.58 -11.59
CA ARG A 143 -15.18 -7.96 -12.05
C ARG A 143 -16.09 -8.77 -11.11
N PHE A 144 -16.50 -8.19 -9.99
CA PHE A 144 -17.16 -8.90 -8.88
C PHE A 144 -18.50 -8.27 -8.45
N SER A 145 -18.94 -7.15 -9.03
CA SER A 145 -20.14 -6.43 -8.55
C SER A 145 -21.46 -7.09 -8.97
N GLY A 146 -22.13 -7.76 -8.01
CA GLY A 146 -23.48 -8.33 -8.21
C GLY A 146 -24.37 -8.44 -6.97
N TYR A 147 -24.04 -7.90 -5.79
CA TYR A 147 -24.83 -8.12 -4.55
C TYR A 147 -24.90 -6.90 -3.63
N GLY A 148 -26.02 -6.76 -2.89
CA GLY A 148 -26.37 -5.58 -2.07
C GLY A 148 -26.27 -5.74 -0.55
N GLY A 149 -26.31 -4.59 0.15
CA GLY A 149 -26.51 -4.44 1.60
C GLY A 149 -25.43 -5.10 2.47
N ASN A 150 -25.80 -6.15 3.21
CA ASN A 150 -24.90 -6.93 4.06
C ASN A 150 -23.83 -7.73 3.28
N ALA A 151 -24.01 -7.85 1.96
CA ALA A 151 -22.97 -8.35 1.08
C ALA A 151 -21.80 -7.35 1.01
N VAL A 152 -22.03 -6.03 1.07
CA VAL A 152 -20.96 -5.06 0.78
C VAL A 152 -19.77 -5.23 1.71
N ASP A 153 -19.98 -5.35 3.02
CA ASP A 153 -18.89 -5.54 3.99
C ASP A 153 -18.14 -6.85 3.73
N LEU A 154 -18.85 -8.00 3.68
CA LEU A 154 -18.24 -9.31 3.40
C LEU A 154 -17.48 -9.34 2.07
N TRP A 155 -17.97 -8.60 1.08
CA TRP A 155 -17.34 -8.46 -0.22
C TRP A 155 -16.10 -7.58 -0.15
N GLU A 156 -16.11 -6.49 0.62
CA GLU A 156 -14.93 -5.65 0.88
C GLU A 156 -13.84 -6.43 1.62
N GLN A 157 -14.20 -7.22 2.62
CA GLN A 157 -13.24 -8.11 3.30
C GLN A 157 -12.64 -9.12 2.33
N SER A 158 -13.47 -9.81 1.54
CA SER A 158 -13.04 -10.79 0.55
C SER A 158 -12.11 -10.18 -0.50
N ARG A 159 -12.40 -8.94 -0.91
CA ARG A 159 -11.59 -8.15 -1.85
C ARG A 159 -10.20 -7.85 -1.29
N MET A 160 -10.12 -7.46 -0.03
CA MET A 160 -8.84 -7.19 0.63
C MET A 160 -8.00 -8.46 0.82
N TRP A 161 -8.62 -9.57 1.21
CA TRP A 161 -7.92 -10.86 1.30
C TRP A 161 -7.38 -11.30 -0.06
N ALA A 162 -8.21 -11.26 -1.10
CA ALA A 162 -7.77 -11.57 -2.47
C ALA A 162 -6.66 -10.63 -2.98
N HIS A 163 -6.63 -9.39 -2.50
CA HIS A 163 -5.53 -8.46 -2.79
C HIS A 163 -4.25 -8.86 -2.05
N ILE A 164 -4.32 -9.12 -0.75
CA ILE A 164 -3.19 -9.54 0.08
C ILE A 164 -2.55 -10.81 -0.50
N ASP A 165 -3.35 -11.82 -0.82
CA ASP A 165 -2.87 -13.09 -1.39
C ASP A 165 -2.09 -12.84 -2.69
N LYS A 166 -2.62 -12.00 -3.59
CA LYS A 166 -1.90 -11.64 -4.83
C LYS A 166 -0.57 -10.93 -4.58
N VAL A 167 -0.47 -10.13 -3.52
CA VAL A 167 0.79 -9.45 -3.17
C VAL A 167 1.79 -10.45 -2.61
N LEU A 168 1.37 -11.34 -1.71
CA LEU A 168 2.20 -12.41 -1.15
C LEU A 168 2.69 -13.37 -2.24
N ASP A 169 1.79 -13.87 -3.09
CA ASP A 169 2.12 -14.72 -4.24
C ASP A 169 3.14 -14.07 -5.16
N ALA A 170 3.00 -12.76 -5.41
CA ALA A 170 3.94 -12.02 -6.25
C ALA A 170 5.34 -11.98 -5.62
N ILE A 171 5.43 -11.76 -4.32
CA ILE A 171 6.71 -11.77 -3.58
C ILE A 171 7.33 -13.17 -3.67
N GLU A 172 6.57 -14.22 -3.37
CA GLU A 172 7.08 -15.60 -3.38
C GLU A 172 7.55 -16.05 -4.78
N LEU A 173 6.78 -15.74 -5.83
CA LEU A 173 7.16 -16.05 -7.20
C LEU A 173 8.45 -15.33 -7.61
N LEU A 174 8.57 -14.04 -7.28
CA LEU A 174 9.78 -13.27 -7.57
C LEU A 174 10.98 -13.80 -6.77
N ASP A 175 10.78 -14.22 -5.53
CA ASP A 175 11.82 -14.83 -4.69
C ASP A 175 12.28 -16.18 -5.20
N LYS A 176 11.37 -17.03 -5.66
CA LYS A 176 11.71 -18.30 -6.33
C LYS A 176 12.57 -18.03 -7.56
N HIS A 177 12.17 -17.07 -8.40
CA HIS A 177 12.95 -16.72 -9.59
C HIS A 177 14.34 -16.16 -9.28
N ILE A 178 14.55 -15.48 -8.14
CA ILE A 178 15.89 -15.01 -7.74
C ILE A 178 16.79 -16.18 -7.31
N LYS A 179 16.23 -17.28 -6.76
CA LYS A 179 17.03 -18.44 -6.30
C LYS A 179 17.52 -19.37 -7.42
N PHE A 180 17.01 -19.22 -8.64
CA PHE A 180 17.34 -20.08 -9.79
C PHE A 180 18.30 -19.42 -10.80
N TYR A 181 18.90 -18.27 -10.46
CA TYR A 181 19.97 -17.59 -11.19
C TYR A 181 21.09 -17.23 -10.22
#